data_AF-I3RZG5-F1
#
_entry.id   AF-I3RZG5-F1
#
_cell.length_a   1.000
_cell.length_b   1.000
_cell.length_c   1.000
_cell.angle_alpha   90.00
_cell.angle_beta   90.00
_cell.angle_gamma   90.00
#
_symmetry.space_group_name_H-M   'P 1'
#
loop_
_entity.id
_entity.type
_entity.pdbx_description
1 polymer ?
#
loop_
_entity_poly.entity_id
_entity_poly.type
_entity_poly.pdbx_seq_one_letter_code
_entity_poly.pdbx_strand_id
1 'polypeptide(L)'
;MKLINEPPQLRALLSFCSTLLLLNLVHVSAEDPYRFFDWTITYGDIYPLGVKQQGILINGQFPGPEIYSVTNDNLVINVHNHLPEPFLLSWNGVQQRRNSYQDGVYGTTCPIPPGKNFTYNLQVKDQIGSFFYFPSLAFHKAAGGFGAIKILSRPRIPVPFPEPAADFSLLIGDWYQINHKKLKAVLDHGHRLPSPQAVLINGRANGTTLAFEQGKTYRIRVSNVGLQNTLNFRIQGHTMKLVEVEGTHTVQTTYSSIDVHVGQSYSVLVTADQAPKDYYIVASTRFTNRVLTSTGILHYSNSQQSVSGPIPGGPTTQIDWSLEQARSIRTNLTASGPRPNPQGSYHYGLINISRTIKLESSAAQVNNKQRYAINSFLSHQLTLL
;
A
#
# COMPACT_ATOMS: atom_id res chain seq x y z
N MET A 1 50.02 60.45 6.48
CA MET A 1 49.01 59.43 6.83
C MET A 1 49.76 58.11 7.05
N LYS A 2 50.07 57.76 8.31
CA LYS A 2 50.87 56.56 8.65
C LYS A 2 49.97 55.33 8.49
N LEU A 3 50.28 54.47 7.52
CA LEU A 3 49.73 53.12 7.44
C LEU A 3 50.28 52.33 8.64
N ILE A 4 49.42 52.06 9.62
CA ILE A 4 49.73 51.22 10.76
C ILE A 4 49.85 49.78 10.22
N ASN A 5 51.08 49.27 10.14
CA ASN A 5 51.31 47.86 9.85
C ASN A 5 50.92 47.05 11.08
N GLU A 6 49.74 46.42 11.05
CA GLU A 6 49.31 45.48 12.07
C GLU A 6 50.30 44.30 12.22
N PRO A 7 50.53 43.81 13.45
CA PRO A 7 51.45 42.70 13.68
C PRO A 7 50.94 41.42 12.99
N PRO A 8 51.84 40.60 12.41
CA PRO A 8 51.47 39.40 11.64
C PRO A 8 50.61 38.40 12.44
N GLN A 9 50.75 38.38 13.76
CA GLN A 9 49.94 37.56 14.67
C GLN A 9 48.47 37.98 14.71
N LEU A 10 48.16 39.28 14.60
CA LEU A 10 46.79 39.79 14.61
C LEU A 10 46.07 39.44 13.30
N ARG A 11 46.78 39.50 12.17
CA ARG A 11 46.26 39.06 10.86
C ARG A 11 45.99 37.56 10.83
N ALA A 12 46.86 36.75 11.44
CA ALA A 12 46.64 35.32 11.57
C ALA A 12 45.43 35.00 12.44
N LEU A 13 45.26 35.71 13.57
CA LEU A 13 44.12 35.56 14.47
C LEU A 13 42.80 35.97 13.79
N LEU A 14 42.78 37.09 13.08
CA LEU A 14 41.59 37.57 12.34
C LEU A 14 41.22 36.63 11.20
N SER A 15 42.19 36.09 10.48
CA SER A 15 41.99 35.07 9.44
C SER A 15 41.45 33.75 10.04
N PHE A 16 41.97 33.34 11.20
CA PHE A 16 41.49 32.17 11.92
C PHE A 16 40.06 32.35 12.45
N CYS A 17 39.74 33.52 13.01
CA CYS A 17 38.38 33.84 13.43
C CYS A 17 37.40 33.95 12.25
N SER A 18 37.82 34.51 11.10
CA SER A 18 36.94 34.61 9.92
C SER A 18 36.68 33.24 9.29
N THR A 19 37.69 32.37 9.24
CA THR A 19 37.53 30.98 8.78
C THR A 19 36.66 30.15 9.72
N LEU A 20 36.79 30.31 11.05
CA LEU A 20 35.87 29.69 12.01
C LEU A 20 34.44 30.21 11.85
N LEU A 21 34.25 31.51 11.61
CA LEU A 21 32.94 32.11 11.37
C LEU A 21 32.32 31.58 10.06
N LEU A 22 33.11 31.44 9.00
CA LEU A 22 32.70 30.85 7.73
C LEU A 22 32.37 29.36 7.85
N LEU A 23 33.07 28.61 8.71
CA LEU A 23 32.76 27.20 9.00
C LEU A 23 31.45 27.04 9.77
N ASN A 24 31.11 27.97 10.66
CA ASN A 24 29.81 27.99 11.36
C ASN A 24 28.63 28.40 10.45
N LEU A 25 28.90 29.08 9.33
CA LEU A 25 27.87 29.44 8.34
C LEU A 25 27.51 28.27 7.40
N VAL A 26 28.31 27.20 7.40
CA VAL A 26 28.07 26.00 6.57
C VAL A 26 27.41 24.92 7.43
N HIS A 27 26.14 25.13 7.77
CA HIS A 27 25.30 24.06 8.31
C HIS A 27 24.94 23.09 7.18
N VAL A 28 25.73 22.03 7.01
CA VAL A 28 25.32 20.88 6.20
C VAL A 28 24.37 20.03 7.05
N SER A 29 23.07 20.19 6.82
CA SER A 29 22.10 19.20 7.31
C SER A 29 22.23 17.96 6.44
N ALA A 30 22.94 16.95 6.95
CA ALA A 30 23.18 15.67 6.28
C ALA A 30 22.07 14.64 6.58
N GLU A 31 20.95 15.07 7.13
CA GLU A 31 19.86 14.20 7.55
C GLU A 31 18.84 13.98 6.43
N ASP A 32 18.20 12.81 6.42
CA ASP A 32 17.13 12.52 5.47
C ASP A 32 15.85 13.32 5.80
N PRO A 33 15.04 13.73 4.80
CA PRO A 33 13.86 14.57 5.02
C PRO A 33 12.81 13.91 5.91
N TYR A 34 12.11 14.71 6.72
CA TYR A 34 10.98 14.26 7.55
C TYR A 34 9.63 14.67 6.95
N ARG A 35 8.65 13.77 7.05
CA ARG A 35 7.25 14.01 6.69
C ARG A 35 6.39 13.78 7.93
N PHE A 36 5.66 14.81 8.33
CA PHE A 36 4.82 14.78 9.52
C PHE A 36 3.35 14.63 9.14
N PHE A 37 2.66 13.72 9.81
CA PHE A 37 1.24 13.50 9.65
C PHE A 37 0.59 13.46 11.02
N ASP A 38 -0.53 14.16 11.17
CA ASP A 38 -1.33 14.14 12.38
C ASP A 38 -2.73 13.59 12.05
N TRP A 39 -3.05 12.44 12.62
CA TRP A 39 -4.20 11.63 12.25
C TRP A 39 -5.13 11.42 13.43
N THR A 40 -6.37 11.87 13.26
CA THR A 40 -7.48 11.65 14.18
C THR A 40 -8.32 10.48 13.70
N ILE A 41 -8.37 9.42 14.51
CA ILE A 41 -9.13 8.20 14.25
C ILE A 41 -10.50 8.29 14.94
N THR A 42 -11.57 8.20 14.16
CA THR A 42 -12.94 8.33 14.67
C THR A 42 -13.87 7.31 14.03
N TYR A 43 -14.97 6.99 14.72
CA TYR A 43 -16.13 6.40 14.05
C TYR A 43 -16.90 7.50 13.33
N GLY A 44 -17.38 7.21 12.12
CA GLY A 44 -18.25 8.11 11.37
C GLY A 44 -19.09 7.39 10.34
N ASP A 45 -19.92 8.14 9.64
CA ASP A 45 -20.82 7.61 8.63
C ASP A 45 -20.11 7.46 7.28
N ILE A 46 -20.19 6.26 6.71
CA ILE A 46 -19.70 5.94 5.36
C ILE A 46 -20.83 5.35 4.51
N TYR A 47 -20.70 5.45 3.19
CA TYR A 47 -21.72 5.01 2.24
C TYR A 47 -21.14 4.13 1.11
N PRO A 48 -20.44 3.02 1.40
CA PRO A 48 -19.72 2.26 0.37
C PRO A 48 -20.64 1.66 -0.71
N LEU A 49 -21.87 1.33 -0.31
CA LEU A 49 -22.92 0.74 -1.16
C LEU A 49 -24.13 1.69 -1.32
N GLY A 50 -23.95 2.98 -1.06
CA GLY A 50 -25.05 3.96 -1.03
C GLY A 50 -25.94 3.89 0.22
N VAL A 51 -25.72 2.92 1.10
CA VAL A 51 -26.41 2.79 2.39
C VAL A 51 -25.47 3.21 3.52
N LYS A 52 -26.01 3.96 4.48
CA LYS A 52 -25.31 4.42 5.67
C LYS A 52 -24.78 3.24 6.50
N GLN A 53 -23.49 3.24 6.79
CA GLN A 53 -22.82 2.30 7.69
C GLN A 53 -21.84 3.06 8.58
N GLN A 54 -21.63 2.60 9.81
CA GLN A 54 -20.55 3.11 10.66
C GLN A 54 -19.20 2.55 10.19
N GLY A 55 -18.26 3.43 9.88
CA GLY A 55 -16.90 3.12 9.49
C GLY A 55 -15.86 3.83 10.34
N ILE A 56 -14.61 3.41 10.20
CA ILE A 56 -13.44 4.08 10.80
C ILE A 56 -12.91 5.09 9.78
N LEU A 57 -12.88 6.35 10.21
CA LEU A 57 -12.39 7.48 9.45
C LEU A 57 -11.01 7.91 9.98
N ILE A 58 -10.15 8.34 9.07
CA ILE A 58 -8.90 9.03 9.41
C ILE A 58 -9.02 10.46 8.93
N ASN A 59 -8.96 11.43 9.84
CA ASN A 59 -9.21 12.84 9.55
C ASN A 59 -10.54 13.07 8.80
N GLY A 60 -11.58 12.32 9.18
CA GLY A 60 -12.90 12.40 8.57
C GLY A 60 -13.02 11.75 7.18
N GLN A 61 -11.99 11.05 6.70
CA GLN A 61 -11.96 10.47 5.36
C GLN A 61 -12.09 8.94 5.37
N PHE A 62 -12.82 8.42 4.38
CA PHE A 62 -12.86 7.01 4.00
C PHE A 62 -12.88 6.87 2.46
N PRO A 63 -11.94 6.13 1.85
CA PRO A 63 -10.71 5.59 2.45
C PRO A 63 -9.85 6.69 3.12
N GLY A 64 -8.90 6.28 3.96
CA GLY A 64 -8.02 7.22 4.66
C GLY A 64 -7.09 8.00 3.70
N PRO A 65 -6.47 9.09 4.17
CA PRO A 65 -5.61 9.94 3.36
C PRO A 65 -4.40 9.18 2.82
N GLU A 66 -4.00 9.47 1.59
CA GLU A 66 -2.80 8.89 0.98
C GLU A 66 -1.54 9.46 1.63
N ILE A 67 -0.60 8.59 1.99
CA ILE A 67 0.77 9.00 2.34
C ILE A 67 1.56 9.12 1.05
N TYR A 68 2.09 10.31 0.81
CA TYR A 68 3.09 10.56 -0.23
C TYR A 68 4.48 10.70 0.40
N SER A 69 5.43 9.88 -0.07
CA SER A 69 6.81 9.84 0.42
C SER A 69 7.77 9.72 -0.75
N VAL A 70 9.00 10.17 -0.56
CA VAL A 70 10.13 9.82 -1.42
C VAL A 70 11.02 8.81 -0.69
N THR A 71 11.76 7.97 -1.42
CA THR A 71 12.76 7.07 -0.84
C THR A 71 13.72 7.84 0.08
N ASN A 72 14.02 7.20 1.21
CA ASN A 72 14.74 7.66 2.40
C ASN A 72 14.02 8.69 3.29
N ASP A 73 12.82 9.18 2.96
CA ASP A 73 12.08 10.03 3.90
C ASP A 73 11.84 9.30 5.24
N ASN A 74 11.83 10.05 6.33
CA ASN A 74 11.38 9.62 7.64
C ASN A 74 9.91 10.03 7.81
N LEU A 75 9.02 9.07 8.01
CA LEU A 75 7.59 9.34 8.22
C LEU A 75 7.31 9.37 9.72
N VAL A 76 6.80 10.50 10.21
CA VAL A 76 6.41 10.70 11.60
C VAL A 76 4.90 10.89 11.64
N ILE A 77 4.19 9.86 12.10
CA ILE A 77 2.73 9.79 12.02
C ILE A 77 2.18 9.71 13.44
N ASN A 78 1.65 10.83 13.94
CA ASN A 78 1.01 10.92 15.24
C ASN A 78 -0.46 10.51 15.12
N VAL A 79 -0.83 9.39 15.75
CA VAL A 79 -2.17 8.80 15.65
C VAL A 79 -2.93 9.02 16.95
N HIS A 80 -3.97 9.84 16.90
CA HIS A 80 -4.90 10.10 17.98
C HIS A 80 -6.08 9.13 17.92
N ASN A 81 -6.20 8.26 18.91
CA ASN A 81 -7.31 7.32 18.99
C ASN A 81 -8.52 7.94 19.72
N HIS A 82 -9.54 8.36 18.97
CA HIS A 82 -10.84 8.77 19.52
C HIS A 82 -11.91 7.68 19.42
N LEU A 83 -11.53 6.43 19.14
CA LEU A 83 -12.45 5.30 19.25
C LEU A 83 -12.64 4.95 20.74
N PRO A 84 -13.81 4.40 21.13
CA PRO A 84 -14.06 3.88 22.47
C PRO A 84 -13.40 2.52 22.72
N GLU A 85 -12.41 2.13 21.93
CA GLU A 85 -11.69 0.86 22.01
C GLU A 85 -10.22 1.02 21.57
N PRO A 86 -9.32 0.12 21.98
CA PRO A 86 -7.92 0.19 21.59
C PRO A 86 -7.73 0.08 20.08
N PHE A 87 -6.74 0.78 19.52
CA PHE A 87 -6.51 0.86 18.08
C PHE A 87 -5.03 0.66 17.72
N LEU A 88 -4.77 0.07 16.55
CA LEU A 88 -3.43 -0.07 15.95
C LEU A 88 -3.52 0.07 14.43
N LEU A 89 -2.51 0.69 13.83
CA LEU A 89 -2.29 0.74 12.39
C LEU A 89 -1.03 -0.04 12.02
N SER A 90 -1.12 -0.89 11.00
CA SER A 90 0.04 -1.54 10.39
C SER A 90 0.30 -1.00 8.99
N TRP A 91 1.56 -1.10 8.56
CA TRP A 91 2.12 -0.46 7.38
C TRP A 91 2.50 -1.52 6.34
N ASN A 92 1.50 -2.08 5.65
CA ASN A 92 1.67 -3.24 4.78
C ASN A 92 2.79 -3.05 3.75
N GLY A 93 3.83 -3.86 3.85
CA GLY A 93 4.98 -3.86 2.95
C GLY A 93 6.07 -2.83 3.28
N VAL A 94 5.85 -1.88 4.19
CA VAL A 94 6.92 -1.02 4.71
C VAL A 94 7.83 -1.86 5.62
N GLN A 95 9.12 -1.90 5.31
CA GLN A 95 10.09 -2.75 5.98
C GLN A 95 10.58 -2.06 7.26
N GLN A 96 10.15 -2.58 8.41
CA GLN A 96 10.52 -2.09 9.73
C GLN A 96 11.94 -2.52 10.16
N ARG A 97 12.95 -2.19 9.36
CA ARG A 97 14.33 -2.65 9.57
C ARG A 97 14.92 -2.13 10.87
N ARG A 98 15.10 -3.03 11.84
CA ARG A 98 15.51 -2.73 13.22
C ARG A 98 14.52 -1.79 13.96
N ASN A 99 13.27 -1.77 13.52
CA ASN A 99 12.23 -0.85 13.97
C ASN A 99 10.90 -1.57 14.22
N SER A 100 10.96 -2.86 14.61
CA SER A 100 9.78 -3.73 14.70
C SER A 100 8.70 -3.22 15.65
N TYR A 101 9.07 -2.46 16.68
CA TYR A 101 8.12 -1.85 17.63
C TYR A 101 7.24 -0.75 17.01
N GLN A 102 7.52 -0.33 15.77
CA GLN A 102 6.72 0.59 14.96
C GLN A 102 5.81 -0.12 13.94
N ASP A 103 5.82 -1.45 13.91
CA ASP A 103 5.07 -2.24 12.92
C ASP A 103 3.56 -2.16 13.11
N GLY A 104 3.12 -1.89 14.34
CA GLY A 104 1.71 -1.69 14.66
C GLY A 104 0.89 -2.96 14.52
N VAL A 105 1.50 -4.10 14.82
CA VAL A 105 0.84 -5.40 15.02
C VAL A 105 0.86 -5.70 16.52
N TYR A 106 -0.22 -6.32 17.02
CA TYR A 106 -0.25 -6.70 18.44
C TYR A 106 0.98 -7.58 18.79
N GLY A 107 1.58 -7.37 19.95
CA GLY A 107 2.80 -8.07 20.36
C GLY A 107 4.11 -7.39 19.93
N THR A 108 4.16 -6.66 18.82
CA THR A 108 5.28 -5.76 18.50
C THR A 108 5.02 -4.34 19.01
N THR A 109 3.76 -3.90 18.97
CA THR A 109 3.30 -2.60 19.43
C THR A 109 2.11 -2.77 20.38
N CYS A 110 2.10 -2.03 21.50
CA CYS A 110 0.95 -1.99 22.40
C CYS A 110 -0.21 -1.20 21.76
N PRO A 111 -1.46 -1.69 21.84
CA PRO A 111 -2.61 -0.94 21.33
C PRO A 111 -2.75 0.45 21.94
N ILE A 112 -3.05 1.44 21.11
CA ILE A 112 -3.27 2.84 21.53
C ILE A 112 -4.59 2.88 22.31
N PRO A 113 -4.60 3.19 23.62
CA PRO A 113 -5.85 3.23 24.38
C PRO A 113 -6.79 4.35 23.90
N PRO A 114 -8.10 4.25 24.19
CA PRO A 114 -9.06 5.33 23.93
C PRO A 114 -8.60 6.67 24.52
N GLY A 115 -8.70 7.74 23.73
CA GLY A 115 -8.31 9.10 24.12
C GLY A 115 -6.80 9.33 24.24
N LYS A 116 -5.97 8.36 23.83
CA LYS A 116 -4.51 8.48 23.80
C LYS A 116 -3.99 8.57 22.38
N ASN A 117 -2.72 8.92 22.25
CA ASN A 117 -2.02 8.94 20.98
C ASN A 117 -0.75 8.08 21.00
N PHE A 118 -0.24 7.80 19.82
CA PHE A 118 1.06 7.17 19.62
C PHE A 118 1.65 7.68 18.32
N THR A 119 2.94 8.00 18.35
CA THR A 119 3.67 8.48 17.17
C THR A 119 4.47 7.34 16.56
N TYR A 120 4.06 6.95 15.35
CA TYR A 120 4.82 6.03 14.53
C TYR A 120 5.97 6.74 13.85
N ASN A 121 7.19 6.22 14.03
CA ASN A 121 8.39 6.73 13.36
C ASN A 121 8.89 5.69 12.36
N LEU A 122 8.56 5.86 11.09
CA LEU A 122 8.88 4.91 10.03
C LEU A 122 10.04 5.43 9.18
N GLN A 123 10.94 4.53 8.82
CA GLN A 123 12.04 4.83 7.91
C GLN A 123 11.85 4.03 6.62
N VAL A 124 11.42 4.69 5.54
CA VAL A 124 11.17 3.98 4.28
C VAL A 124 12.45 3.58 3.55
N LYS A 125 13.57 4.27 3.84
CA LYS A 125 14.90 3.95 3.28
C LYS A 125 14.83 3.74 1.76
N ASP A 126 15.44 2.67 1.26
CA ASP A 126 15.51 2.27 -0.14
C ASP A 126 14.20 1.72 -0.73
N GLN A 127 13.07 1.80 -0.04
CA GLN A 127 11.81 1.36 -0.63
C GLN A 127 11.28 2.38 -1.64
N ILE A 128 10.77 1.86 -2.76
CA ILE A 128 10.03 2.59 -3.78
C ILE A 128 8.88 1.69 -4.20
N GLY A 129 7.69 2.24 -4.39
CA GLY A 129 6.56 1.48 -4.92
C GLY A 129 5.27 1.81 -4.22
N SER A 130 4.38 0.82 -4.20
CA SER A 130 2.99 0.95 -3.81
C SER A 130 2.72 0.08 -2.59
N PHE A 131 2.27 0.72 -1.52
CA PHE A 131 1.98 0.11 -0.24
C PHE A 131 0.66 0.65 0.28
N PHE A 132 0.21 0.16 1.43
CA PHE A 132 -0.98 0.69 2.08
C PHE A 132 -0.88 0.48 3.60
N TYR A 133 -1.67 1.21 4.36
CA TYR A 133 -1.84 0.98 5.78
C TYR A 133 -3.25 0.48 6.07
N PHE A 134 -3.42 -0.21 7.20
CA PHE A 134 -4.72 -0.69 7.64
C PHE A 134 -4.77 -0.93 9.16
N PRO A 135 -5.96 -0.94 9.78
CA PRO A 135 -6.11 -1.27 11.19
C PRO A 135 -5.86 -2.76 11.44
N SER A 136 -4.93 -3.10 12.33
CA SER A 136 -4.48 -4.49 12.55
C SER A 136 -5.16 -5.18 13.75
N LEU A 137 -6.06 -4.48 14.45
CA LEU A 137 -6.71 -4.97 15.66
C LEU A 137 -8.20 -5.27 15.40
N ALA A 138 -8.75 -6.25 16.12
CA ALA A 138 -10.19 -6.41 16.37
C ALA A 138 -11.10 -6.35 15.13
N PHE A 139 -10.60 -6.80 13.97
CA PHE A 139 -11.33 -6.75 12.69
C PHE A 139 -11.67 -5.32 12.22
N HIS A 140 -11.00 -4.30 12.75
CA HIS A 140 -11.22 -2.89 12.42
C HIS A 140 -11.05 -2.59 10.92
N LYS A 141 -10.17 -3.29 10.22
CA LYS A 141 -10.03 -3.20 8.76
C LYS A 141 -11.36 -3.44 8.01
N ALA A 142 -12.25 -4.27 8.54
CA ALA A 142 -13.60 -4.49 7.97
C ALA A 142 -14.51 -3.26 8.04
N ALA A 143 -14.17 -2.29 8.89
CA ALA A 143 -14.87 -1.02 9.02
C ALA A 143 -14.16 0.13 8.28
N GLY A 144 -13.07 -0.14 7.55
CA GLY A 144 -12.28 0.87 6.87
C GLY A 144 -10.97 1.19 7.59
N GLY A 145 -10.65 2.47 7.75
CA GLY A 145 -9.38 2.92 8.34
C GLY A 145 -8.13 2.56 7.54
N PHE A 146 -8.27 2.14 6.28
CA PHE A 146 -7.16 1.84 5.38
C PHE A 146 -6.93 2.95 4.37
N GLY A 147 -5.72 3.08 3.85
CA GLY A 147 -5.34 4.08 2.86
C GLY A 147 -4.02 3.75 2.17
N ALA A 148 -3.75 4.41 1.05
CA ALA A 148 -2.57 4.14 0.22
C ALA A 148 -1.30 4.79 0.78
N ILE A 149 -0.16 4.18 0.48
CA ILE A 149 1.18 4.74 0.70
C ILE A 149 1.92 4.66 -0.64
N LYS A 150 2.30 5.81 -1.19
CA LYS A 150 3.15 5.91 -2.37
C LYS A 150 4.55 6.34 -1.94
N ILE A 151 5.55 5.53 -2.29
CA ILE A 151 6.95 5.87 -2.09
C ILE A 151 7.60 6.03 -3.47
N LEU A 152 8.03 7.24 -3.80
CA LEU A 152 8.61 7.56 -5.10
C LEU A 152 10.14 7.46 -5.10
N SER A 153 10.70 7.31 -6.30
CA SER A 153 12.14 7.47 -6.51
C SER A 153 12.58 8.92 -6.28
N ARG A 154 13.85 9.13 -5.94
CA ARG A 154 14.44 10.47 -5.91
C ARG A 154 14.61 11.01 -7.34
N PRO A 155 14.59 12.35 -7.57
CA PRO A 155 14.69 12.99 -8.90
C PRO A 155 15.91 12.70 -9.79
N ARG A 156 16.73 11.68 -9.52
CA ARG A 156 17.87 11.23 -10.34
C ARG A 156 18.04 9.71 -10.37
N ILE A 157 17.15 8.98 -9.70
CA ILE A 157 17.16 7.52 -9.71
C ILE A 157 16.16 7.08 -10.78
N PRO A 158 16.63 6.62 -11.95
CA PRO A 158 15.74 6.23 -13.02
C PRO A 158 14.94 4.99 -12.59
N VAL A 159 13.63 5.02 -12.86
CA VAL A 159 12.79 3.82 -12.83
C VAL A 159 12.84 3.15 -14.20
N PRO A 160 12.66 1.81 -14.30
CA PRO A 160 12.84 1.07 -15.55
C PRO A 160 11.69 1.25 -16.56
N PHE A 161 11.02 2.40 -16.56
CA PHE A 161 9.95 2.76 -17.48
C PHE A 161 9.90 4.29 -17.66
N PRO A 162 9.37 4.79 -18.79
CA PRO A 162 9.16 6.22 -19.00
C PRO A 162 8.27 6.84 -17.93
N GLU A 163 8.48 8.13 -17.64
CA GLU A 163 7.65 8.88 -16.71
C GLU A 163 6.18 8.90 -17.19
N PRO A 164 5.23 8.43 -16.37
CA PRO A 164 3.81 8.47 -16.72
C PRO A 164 3.25 9.90 -16.59
N ALA A 165 2.16 10.20 -17.30
CA ALA A 165 1.49 11.49 -17.23
C ALA A 165 0.87 11.76 -15.85
N ALA A 166 0.39 10.71 -15.16
CA ALA A 166 -0.01 10.78 -13.76
C ALA A 166 0.00 9.37 -13.10
N ASP A 167 -0.04 9.38 -11.76
CA ASP A 167 0.01 8.21 -10.88
C ASP A 167 -1.25 8.12 -10.00
N PHE A 168 -2.10 7.11 -10.22
CA PHE A 168 -3.33 6.87 -9.46
C PHE A 168 -3.20 5.72 -8.46
N SER A 169 -3.78 5.87 -7.27
CA SER A 169 -4.01 4.76 -6.32
C SER A 169 -5.41 4.21 -6.46
N LEU A 170 -5.50 2.88 -6.55
CA LEU A 170 -6.75 2.14 -6.52
C LEU A 170 -6.69 1.10 -5.40
N LEU A 171 -7.39 1.41 -4.30
CA LEU A 171 -7.64 0.46 -3.23
C LEU A 171 -8.86 -0.36 -3.61
N ILE A 172 -8.65 -1.63 -3.89
CA ILE A 172 -9.71 -2.59 -4.19
C ILE A 172 -9.89 -3.54 -3.00
N GLY A 173 -11.10 -4.03 -2.76
CA GLY A 173 -11.31 -4.97 -1.67
C GLY A 173 -12.74 -5.49 -1.61
N ASP A 174 -12.91 -6.69 -1.07
CA ASP A 174 -14.22 -7.17 -0.67
C ASP A 174 -14.75 -6.38 0.54
N TRP A 175 -16.07 -6.24 0.62
CA TRP A 175 -16.73 -5.46 1.67
C TRP A 175 -17.86 -6.21 2.35
N TYR A 176 -17.87 -6.10 3.67
CA TYR A 176 -18.91 -6.61 4.53
C TYR A 176 -19.87 -5.49 4.93
N GLN A 177 -21.16 -5.68 4.66
CA GLN A 177 -22.23 -4.83 5.22
C GLN A 177 -22.40 -5.05 6.72
N ILE A 178 -21.99 -6.22 7.21
CA ILE A 178 -22.07 -6.57 8.63
C ILE A 178 -21.01 -5.80 9.40
N ASN A 179 -21.40 -5.19 10.52
CA ASN A 179 -20.50 -4.47 11.41
C ASN A 179 -19.32 -5.35 11.87
N HIS A 180 -18.11 -4.79 11.89
CA HIS A 180 -16.88 -5.50 12.24
C HIS A 180 -16.93 -6.19 13.62
N LYS A 181 -17.64 -5.64 14.61
CA LYS A 181 -17.80 -6.27 15.94
C LYS A 181 -18.61 -7.56 15.87
N LYS A 182 -19.63 -7.58 15.00
CA LYS A 182 -20.41 -8.81 14.74
C LYS A 182 -19.58 -9.84 14.00
N LEU A 183 -18.78 -9.43 13.01
CA LEU A 183 -17.86 -10.33 12.29
C LEU A 183 -16.83 -10.94 13.26
N LYS A 184 -16.25 -10.11 14.13
CA LYS A 184 -15.36 -10.57 15.20
C LYS A 184 -16.07 -11.58 16.12
N ALA A 185 -17.29 -11.31 16.56
CA ALA A 185 -18.05 -12.22 17.42
C ALA A 185 -18.31 -13.59 16.76
N VAL A 186 -18.59 -13.61 15.44
CA VAL A 186 -18.74 -14.86 14.66
C VAL A 186 -17.47 -15.71 14.77
N LEU A 187 -16.29 -15.11 14.60
CA LEU A 187 -15.00 -15.79 14.73
C LEU A 187 -14.70 -16.21 16.18
N ASP A 188 -15.00 -15.35 17.16
CA ASP A 188 -14.81 -15.65 18.58
C ASP A 188 -15.65 -16.85 19.04
N HIS A 189 -16.80 -17.05 18.41
CA HIS A 189 -17.68 -18.20 18.62
C HIS A 189 -17.21 -19.46 17.88
N GLY A 190 -16.20 -19.36 17.01
CA GLY A 190 -15.66 -20.49 16.25
C GLY A 190 -16.43 -20.80 14.97
N HIS A 191 -17.21 -19.84 14.46
CA HIS A 191 -17.91 -19.97 13.19
C HIS A 191 -17.12 -19.35 12.05
N ARG A 192 -17.32 -19.87 10.84
CA ARG A 192 -16.78 -19.27 9.62
C ARG A 192 -17.48 -17.95 9.32
N LEU A 193 -16.74 -16.99 8.79
CA LEU A 193 -17.33 -15.74 8.33
C LEU A 193 -18.34 -15.99 7.20
N PRO A 194 -19.42 -15.19 7.12
CA PRO A 194 -20.26 -15.16 5.94
C PRO A 194 -19.47 -14.67 4.74
N SER A 195 -19.98 -14.87 3.52
CA SER A 195 -19.35 -14.24 2.35
C SER A 195 -19.54 -12.72 2.37
N PRO A 196 -18.55 -11.95 1.88
CA PRO A 196 -18.70 -10.51 1.63
C PRO A 196 -19.89 -10.22 0.70
N GLN A 197 -20.48 -9.03 0.81
CA GLN A 197 -21.66 -8.64 0.01
C GLN A 197 -21.29 -7.85 -1.26
N ALA A 198 -20.10 -7.24 -1.29
CA ALA A 198 -19.69 -6.39 -2.40
C ALA A 198 -18.17 -6.39 -2.61
N VAL A 199 -17.75 -5.79 -3.72
CA VAL A 199 -16.39 -5.33 -3.98
C VAL A 199 -16.43 -3.81 -4.03
N LEU A 200 -15.37 -3.15 -3.57
CA LEU A 200 -15.20 -1.70 -3.65
C LEU A 200 -13.97 -1.36 -4.48
N ILE A 201 -14.03 -0.22 -5.16
CA ILE A 201 -12.89 0.47 -5.75
C ILE A 201 -12.84 1.87 -5.13
N ASN A 202 -11.76 2.19 -4.41
CA ASN A 202 -11.61 3.43 -3.64
C ASN A 202 -12.81 3.72 -2.72
N GLY A 203 -13.27 2.69 -2.00
CA GLY A 203 -14.34 2.79 -1.00
C GLY A 203 -15.75 2.84 -1.57
N ARG A 204 -15.95 2.71 -2.89
CA ARG A 204 -17.26 2.77 -3.55
C ARG A 204 -17.53 1.50 -4.36
N ALA A 205 -18.77 1.01 -4.35
CA ALA A 205 -19.17 -0.10 -5.23
C ALA A 205 -19.26 0.31 -6.71
N ASN A 206 -19.51 1.59 -6.98
CA ASN A 206 -19.54 2.18 -8.33
C ASN A 206 -19.14 3.66 -8.30
N GLY A 207 -18.85 4.23 -9.47
CA GLY A 207 -18.66 5.67 -9.63
C GLY A 207 -17.26 6.20 -9.27
N THR A 208 -16.25 5.34 -9.19
CA THR A 208 -14.84 5.78 -9.19
C THR A 208 -14.43 6.14 -10.60
N THR A 209 -13.98 7.37 -10.83
CA THR A 209 -13.58 7.86 -12.16
C THR A 209 -12.10 8.21 -12.20
N LEU A 210 -11.39 7.76 -13.23
CA LEU A 210 -10.01 8.17 -13.54
C LEU A 210 -10.02 8.94 -14.87
N ALA A 211 -9.45 10.14 -14.88
CA ALA A 211 -9.39 10.99 -16.07
C ALA A 211 -8.07 10.80 -16.82
N PHE A 212 -8.16 10.45 -18.10
CA PHE A 212 -7.05 10.14 -19.00
C PHE A 212 -7.07 11.09 -20.20
N GLU A 213 -5.92 11.56 -20.65
CA GLU A 213 -5.75 12.22 -21.93
C GLU A 213 -5.39 11.17 -22.99
N GLN A 214 -6.07 11.22 -24.13
CA GLN A 214 -5.83 10.27 -25.23
C GLN A 214 -4.36 10.30 -25.68
N GLY A 215 -3.79 9.11 -25.91
CA GLY A 215 -2.39 8.90 -26.30
C GLY A 215 -1.37 8.98 -25.16
N LYS A 216 -1.76 9.43 -23.95
CA LYS A 216 -0.87 9.45 -22.79
C LYS A 216 -0.84 8.11 -22.06
N THR A 217 0.23 7.87 -21.31
CA THR A 217 0.38 6.67 -20.47
C THR A 217 0.34 7.04 -19.00
N TYR A 218 -0.43 6.30 -18.23
CA TYR A 218 -0.66 6.53 -16.81
C TYR A 218 -0.23 5.31 -16.00
N ARG A 219 0.19 5.53 -14.75
CA ARG A 219 0.44 4.45 -13.80
C ARG A 219 -0.74 4.28 -12.87
N ILE A 220 -1.21 3.05 -12.74
CA ILE A 220 -2.26 2.68 -11.81
C ILE A 220 -1.65 1.73 -10.78
N ARG A 221 -1.75 2.11 -9.51
CA ARG A 221 -1.26 1.36 -8.34
C ARG A 221 -2.45 0.67 -7.67
N VAL A 222 -2.60 -0.62 -7.93
CA VAL A 222 -3.74 -1.43 -7.46
C VAL A 222 -3.33 -2.19 -6.20
N SER A 223 -3.97 -1.92 -5.07
CA SER A 223 -3.73 -2.61 -3.80
C SER A 223 -5.00 -3.31 -3.33
N ASN A 224 -4.91 -4.61 -3.04
CA ASN A 224 -6.04 -5.34 -2.48
C ASN A 224 -6.04 -5.22 -0.95
N VAL A 225 -6.89 -4.31 -0.47
CA VAL A 225 -7.13 -4.02 0.95
C VAL A 225 -8.33 -4.79 1.51
N GLY A 226 -8.83 -5.79 0.79
CA GLY A 226 -9.90 -6.68 1.24
C GLY A 226 -9.49 -7.56 2.43
N LEU A 227 -10.42 -8.43 2.83
CA LEU A 227 -10.23 -9.37 3.93
C LEU A 227 -10.17 -10.82 3.46
N GLN A 228 -10.85 -11.15 2.36
CA GLN A 228 -11.04 -12.54 1.98
C GLN A 228 -10.69 -12.83 0.53
N ASN A 229 -11.17 -12.02 -0.41
CA ASN A 229 -11.22 -12.45 -1.79
C ASN A 229 -10.02 -11.97 -2.60
N THR A 230 -9.49 -12.86 -3.43
CA THR A 230 -8.67 -12.45 -4.58
C THR A 230 -9.57 -11.73 -5.58
N LEU A 231 -9.07 -10.63 -6.13
CA LEU A 231 -9.82 -9.81 -7.09
C LEU A 231 -9.08 -9.78 -8.43
N ASN A 232 -9.82 -9.98 -9.52
CA ASN A 232 -9.32 -9.76 -10.86
C ASN A 232 -9.61 -8.32 -11.28
N PHE A 233 -8.56 -7.57 -11.59
CA PHE A 233 -8.60 -6.19 -12.07
C PHE A 233 -8.38 -6.13 -13.58
N ARG A 234 -9.17 -5.32 -14.29
CA ARG A 234 -9.05 -5.10 -15.74
C ARG A 234 -9.72 -3.81 -16.17
N ILE A 235 -9.38 -3.34 -17.37
CA ILE A 235 -9.94 -2.14 -17.97
C ILE A 235 -10.45 -2.51 -19.37
N GLN A 236 -11.68 -2.11 -19.69
CA GLN A 236 -12.31 -2.41 -20.97
C GLN A 236 -11.47 -1.87 -22.14
N GLY A 237 -11.09 -2.74 -23.06
CA GLY A 237 -10.34 -2.37 -24.27
C GLY A 237 -8.88 -1.99 -24.04
N HIS A 238 -8.36 -2.03 -22.82
CA HIS A 238 -6.98 -1.63 -22.51
C HIS A 238 -6.15 -2.79 -22.00
N THR A 239 -4.91 -2.87 -22.45
CA THR A 239 -3.91 -3.76 -21.86
C THR A 239 -3.14 -3.02 -20.77
N MET A 240 -2.51 -3.78 -19.87
CA MET A 240 -1.84 -3.29 -18.67
C MET A 240 -0.43 -3.86 -18.63
N LYS A 241 0.59 -3.00 -18.67
CA LYS A 241 1.98 -3.43 -18.55
C LYS A 241 2.38 -3.44 -17.07
N LEU A 242 2.64 -4.61 -16.50
CA LEU A 242 3.07 -4.77 -15.12
C LEU A 242 4.51 -4.28 -14.94
N VAL A 243 4.71 -3.29 -14.06
CA VAL A 243 6.03 -2.65 -13.84
C VAL A 243 6.52 -2.71 -12.39
N GLU A 244 5.64 -3.05 -11.45
CA GLU A 244 5.96 -3.16 -10.03
C GLU A 244 5.05 -4.18 -9.35
N VAL A 245 5.63 -4.97 -8.44
CA VAL A 245 4.91 -5.81 -7.47
C VAL A 245 5.53 -5.56 -6.10
N GLU A 246 4.73 -5.07 -5.16
CA GLU A 246 5.06 -4.91 -3.72
C GLU A 246 6.39 -4.18 -3.47
N GLY A 247 6.60 -3.07 -4.18
CA GLY A 247 7.82 -2.28 -4.07
C GLY A 247 9.02 -2.80 -4.86
N THR A 248 8.81 -3.81 -5.72
CA THR A 248 9.87 -4.41 -6.54
C THR A 248 9.56 -4.24 -8.02
N HIS A 249 10.51 -3.71 -8.79
CA HIS A 249 10.39 -3.61 -10.23
C HIS A 249 10.41 -4.98 -10.91
N THR A 250 9.51 -5.18 -11.87
CA THR A 250 9.36 -6.45 -12.59
C THR A 250 9.94 -6.39 -13.99
N VAL A 251 10.31 -7.55 -14.54
CA VAL A 251 10.44 -7.73 -15.98
C VAL A 251 9.06 -7.48 -16.58
N GLN A 252 8.99 -6.48 -17.45
CA GLN A 252 7.70 -5.93 -17.87
C GLN A 252 6.95 -6.91 -18.75
N THR A 253 5.77 -7.32 -18.27
CA THR A 253 4.86 -8.22 -18.98
C THR A 253 3.51 -7.55 -19.12
N THR A 254 2.88 -7.69 -20.28
CA THR A 254 1.58 -7.09 -20.58
C THR A 254 0.46 -8.09 -20.30
N TYR A 255 -0.58 -7.65 -19.61
CA TYR A 255 -1.76 -8.43 -19.28
C TYR A 255 -3.04 -7.72 -19.72
N SER A 256 -4.07 -8.48 -20.06
CA SER A 256 -5.44 -7.95 -20.25
C SER A 256 -6.20 -7.81 -18.92
N SER A 257 -5.84 -8.64 -17.93
CA SER A 257 -6.35 -8.61 -16.56
C SER A 257 -5.30 -9.13 -15.60
N ILE A 258 -5.35 -8.74 -14.33
CA ILE A 258 -4.46 -9.25 -13.28
C ILE A 258 -5.26 -9.72 -12.06
N ASP A 259 -4.92 -10.88 -11.51
CA ASP A 259 -5.37 -11.30 -10.18
C ASP A 259 -4.50 -10.60 -9.12
N VAL A 260 -5.14 -9.92 -8.17
CA VAL A 260 -4.49 -9.25 -7.04
C VAL A 260 -5.00 -9.91 -5.76
N HIS A 261 -4.13 -10.67 -5.09
CA HIS A 261 -4.47 -11.35 -3.84
C HIS A 261 -4.50 -10.36 -2.67
N VAL A 262 -5.24 -10.69 -1.60
CA VAL A 262 -5.33 -9.86 -0.40
C VAL A 262 -3.93 -9.58 0.14
N GLY A 263 -3.62 -8.30 0.41
CA GLY A 263 -2.30 -7.89 0.88
C GLY A 263 -1.35 -7.42 -0.23
N GLN A 264 -1.60 -7.80 -1.49
CA GLN A 264 -0.71 -7.45 -2.60
C GLN A 264 -0.97 -6.05 -3.15
N SER A 265 0.09 -5.45 -3.70
CA SER A 265 0.05 -4.16 -4.40
C SER A 265 0.83 -4.23 -5.71
N TYR A 266 0.18 -3.94 -6.84
CA TYR A 266 0.75 -4.03 -8.18
C TYR A 266 0.72 -2.63 -8.82
N SER A 267 1.75 -2.25 -9.58
CA SER A 267 1.63 -1.12 -10.51
C SER A 267 1.61 -1.57 -11.95
N VAL A 268 0.65 -1.03 -12.70
CA VAL A 268 0.55 -1.21 -14.15
C VAL A 268 0.63 0.12 -14.87
N LEU A 269 1.23 0.12 -16.06
CA LEU A 269 1.13 1.22 -17.02
C LEU A 269 0.00 0.95 -18.01
N VAL A 270 -0.82 1.96 -18.23
CA VAL A 270 -1.97 1.91 -19.14
C VAL A 270 -1.90 3.11 -20.08
N THR A 271 -1.88 2.84 -21.38
CA THR A 271 -1.89 3.88 -22.43
C THR A 271 -3.32 4.13 -22.88
N ALA A 272 -3.72 5.40 -22.98
CA ALA A 272 -5.03 5.82 -23.47
C ALA A 272 -5.10 5.72 -25.01
N ASP A 273 -4.95 4.51 -25.54
CA ASP A 273 -4.79 4.25 -26.98
C ASP A 273 -6.09 3.94 -27.73
N GLN A 274 -7.23 4.00 -27.04
CA GLN A 274 -8.52 3.68 -27.62
C GLN A 274 -9.23 4.92 -28.20
N ALA A 275 -10.38 4.69 -28.85
CA ALA A 275 -11.25 5.77 -29.35
C ALA A 275 -11.70 6.71 -28.20
N PRO A 276 -12.02 7.99 -28.48
CA PRO A 276 -12.35 8.98 -27.45
C PRO A 276 -13.76 8.75 -26.87
N LYS A 277 -13.88 7.77 -25.97
CA LYS A 277 -15.07 7.45 -25.19
C LYS A 277 -14.70 7.01 -23.77
N ASP A 278 -15.69 6.78 -22.93
CA ASP A 278 -15.48 6.24 -21.59
C ASP A 278 -15.43 4.71 -21.58
N TYR A 279 -14.63 4.14 -20.67
CA TYR A 279 -14.37 2.71 -20.56
C TYR A 279 -14.60 2.19 -19.14
N TYR A 280 -15.07 0.95 -19.00
CA TYR A 280 -15.19 0.33 -17.67
C TYR A 280 -13.83 0.02 -17.06
N ILE A 281 -13.64 0.42 -15.80
CA ILE A 281 -12.65 -0.18 -14.88
C ILE A 281 -13.39 -1.26 -14.10
N VAL A 282 -12.84 -2.46 -13.95
CA VAL A 282 -13.55 -3.59 -13.34
C VAL A 282 -12.68 -4.30 -12.32
N ALA A 283 -13.25 -4.56 -11.14
CA ALA A 283 -12.71 -5.48 -10.15
C ALA A 283 -13.76 -6.55 -9.82
N SER A 284 -13.44 -7.83 -9.96
CA SER A 284 -14.37 -8.94 -9.68
C SER A 284 -13.76 -10.07 -8.87
N THR A 285 -14.55 -10.74 -8.03
CA THR A 285 -14.06 -11.83 -7.18
C THR A 285 -13.62 -13.05 -7.98
N ARG A 286 -12.57 -13.71 -7.47
CA ARG A 286 -12.01 -14.96 -7.97
C ARG A 286 -12.25 -16.07 -6.97
N PHE A 287 -12.41 -17.29 -7.46
CA PHE A 287 -12.53 -18.51 -6.64
C PHE A 287 -13.74 -18.52 -5.69
N THR A 288 -14.84 -17.89 -6.13
CA THR A 288 -16.10 -17.79 -5.37
C THR A 288 -17.27 -18.32 -6.19
N ASN A 289 -18.25 -18.97 -5.54
CA ASN A 289 -19.47 -19.45 -6.19
C ASN A 289 -20.30 -18.30 -6.82
N ARG A 290 -20.33 -17.15 -6.14
CA ARG A 290 -20.99 -15.93 -6.62
C ARG A 290 -19.92 -14.91 -6.96
N VAL A 291 -19.88 -14.46 -8.22
CA VAL A 291 -18.98 -13.39 -8.65
C VAL A 291 -19.58 -12.04 -8.21
N LEU A 292 -18.84 -11.32 -7.37
CA LEU A 292 -19.13 -9.94 -7.03
C LEU A 292 -18.26 -9.04 -7.91
N THR A 293 -18.85 -7.96 -8.43
CA THR A 293 -18.19 -7.05 -9.36
C THR A 293 -18.41 -5.62 -8.92
N SER A 294 -17.35 -4.83 -8.97
CA SER A 294 -17.37 -3.37 -8.85
C SER A 294 -16.86 -2.73 -10.13
N THR A 295 -17.45 -1.60 -10.50
CA THR A 295 -17.09 -0.88 -11.73
C THR A 295 -16.73 0.57 -11.45
N GLY A 296 -15.64 1.03 -12.05
CA GLY A 296 -15.31 2.44 -12.23
C GLY A 296 -15.40 2.86 -13.69
N ILE A 297 -15.11 4.14 -13.93
CA ILE A 297 -15.07 4.74 -15.26
C ILE A 297 -13.65 5.24 -15.51
N LEU A 298 -13.08 4.85 -16.64
CA LEU A 298 -11.91 5.51 -17.21
C LEU A 298 -12.44 6.50 -18.24
N HIS A 299 -12.36 7.78 -17.90
CA HIS A 299 -12.90 8.89 -18.69
C HIS A 299 -11.79 9.49 -19.53
N TYR A 300 -11.96 9.50 -20.85
CA TYR A 300 -11.06 10.23 -21.74
C TYR A 300 -11.46 11.71 -21.72
N SER A 301 -10.50 12.62 -21.59
CA SER A 301 -10.77 14.07 -21.48
C SER A 301 -11.50 14.67 -22.70
N ASN A 302 -11.37 14.03 -23.87
CA ASN A 302 -12.07 14.37 -25.10
C ASN A 302 -13.29 13.48 -25.40
N SER A 303 -13.73 12.67 -24.42
CA SER A 303 -14.90 11.81 -24.52
C SER A 303 -16.19 12.61 -24.51
N GLN A 304 -17.07 12.29 -25.46
CA GLN A 304 -18.48 12.74 -25.48
C GLN A 304 -19.45 11.57 -25.31
N GLN A 305 -18.93 10.38 -25.09
CA GLN A 305 -19.71 9.15 -25.02
C GLN A 305 -19.46 8.47 -23.69
N SER A 306 -20.53 8.33 -22.90
CA SER A 306 -20.50 7.53 -21.69
C SER A 306 -20.18 6.07 -22.00
N VAL A 307 -19.76 5.36 -20.96
CA VAL A 307 -19.38 3.95 -21.07
C VAL A 307 -20.53 3.12 -21.63
N SER A 308 -20.20 2.21 -22.55
CA SER A 308 -21.17 1.45 -23.33
C SER A 308 -20.72 0.01 -23.57
N GLY A 309 -21.69 -0.85 -23.90
CA GLY A 309 -21.47 -2.27 -24.12
C GLY A 309 -21.37 -3.10 -22.82
N PRO A 310 -21.06 -4.40 -22.92
CA PRO A 310 -20.97 -5.27 -21.76
C PRO A 310 -19.72 -4.95 -20.93
N ILE A 311 -19.85 -5.11 -19.61
CA ILE A 311 -18.70 -5.13 -18.69
C ILE A 311 -17.75 -6.23 -19.16
N PRO A 312 -16.44 -5.97 -19.36
CA PRO A 312 -15.51 -6.98 -19.84
C PRO A 312 -15.52 -8.19 -18.91
N GLY A 313 -15.58 -9.40 -19.47
CA GLY A 313 -15.44 -10.65 -18.73
C GLY A 313 -14.03 -10.77 -18.14
N GLY A 314 -13.91 -11.57 -17.08
CA GLY A 314 -12.63 -11.93 -16.46
C GLY A 314 -12.66 -13.38 -15.99
N PRO A 315 -11.50 -13.96 -15.65
CA PRO A 315 -11.45 -15.31 -15.12
C PRO A 315 -12.24 -15.37 -13.80
N THR A 316 -12.89 -16.49 -13.50
CA THR A 316 -13.75 -16.68 -12.32
C THR A 316 -13.20 -17.77 -11.40
N THR A 317 -13.10 -19.01 -11.86
CA THR A 317 -12.67 -20.18 -11.07
C THR A 317 -11.35 -20.80 -11.55
N GLN A 318 -10.77 -20.32 -12.65
CA GLN A 318 -9.55 -20.86 -13.25
C GLN A 318 -8.33 -20.63 -12.36
N ILE A 319 -7.97 -21.61 -11.52
CA ILE A 319 -6.82 -21.53 -10.60
C ILE A 319 -5.49 -21.53 -11.37
N ASP A 320 -5.37 -22.38 -12.40
CA ASP A 320 -4.13 -22.51 -13.17
C ASP A 320 -3.69 -21.18 -13.78
N TRP A 321 -4.65 -20.39 -14.29
CA TRP A 321 -4.39 -19.04 -14.82
C TRP A 321 -3.75 -18.10 -13.78
N SER A 322 -4.23 -18.15 -12.53
CA SER A 322 -3.69 -17.33 -11.44
C SER A 322 -2.29 -17.79 -11.03
N LEU A 323 -2.06 -19.11 -11.01
CA LEU A 323 -0.74 -19.68 -10.76
C LEU A 323 0.25 -19.35 -11.89
N GLU A 324 -0.20 -19.37 -13.14
CA GLU A 324 0.60 -18.98 -14.30
C GLU A 324 1.00 -17.50 -14.22
N GLN A 325 0.09 -16.60 -13.83
CA GLN A 325 0.42 -15.20 -13.58
C GLN A 325 1.48 -15.07 -12.47
N ALA A 326 1.29 -15.74 -11.33
CA ALA A 326 2.28 -15.69 -10.25
C ALA A 326 3.65 -16.22 -10.73
N ARG A 327 3.64 -17.27 -11.56
CA ARG A 327 4.84 -17.86 -12.16
C ARG A 327 5.44 -17.06 -13.31
N SER A 328 4.75 -16.10 -13.92
CA SER A 328 5.32 -15.25 -14.98
C SER A 328 6.01 -14.01 -14.41
N ILE A 329 5.63 -13.57 -13.21
CA ILE A 329 6.24 -12.42 -12.55
C ILE A 329 7.70 -12.71 -12.20
N ARG A 330 8.60 -11.86 -12.70
CA ARG A 330 10.04 -11.93 -12.41
C ARG A 330 10.54 -10.56 -12.00
N THR A 331 11.38 -10.52 -10.97
CA THR A 331 12.08 -9.28 -10.59
C THR A 331 13.02 -8.85 -11.70
N ASN A 332 12.99 -7.57 -12.05
CA ASN A 332 13.98 -6.98 -12.94
C ASN A 332 15.28 -6.70 -12.16
N LEU A 333 16.26 -7.59 -12.29
CA LEU A 333 17.54 -7.48 -11.59
C LEU A 333 18.46 -6.36 -12.12
N THR A 334 18.16 -5.80 -13.29
CA THR A 334 18.94 -4.68 -13.87
C THR A 334 18.34 -3.32 -13.57
N ALA A 335 17.10 -3.27 -13.06
CA ALA A 335 16.48 -2.02 -12.65
C ALA A 335 17.27 -1.38 -11.50
N SER A 336 17.53 -0.08 -11.60
CA SER A 336 18.13 0.68 -10.51
C SER A 336 17.22 0.62 -9.28
N GLY A 337 17.63 -0.15 -8.28
CA GLY A 337 17.15 0.06 -6.91
C GLY A 337 17.87 1.27 -6.31
N PRO A 338 17.26 2.01 -5.38
CA PRO A 338 17.96 3.03 -4.59
C PRO A 338 18.85 2.30 -3.56
N ARG A 339 19.86 1.56 -4.04
CA ARG A 339 20.86 0.91 -3.20
C ARG A 339 22.18 1.65 -3.41
N PRO A 340 22.61 2.53 -2.49
CA PRO A 340 23.86 3.28 -2.62
C PRO A 340 25.11 2.39 -2.63
N ASN A 341 25.01 1.15 -2.16
CA ASN A 341 26.15 0.23 -2.10
C ASN A 341 25.96 -0.97 -3.05
N PRO A 342 26.99 -1.32 -3.84
CA PRO A 342 27.04 -2.59 -4.53
C PRO A 342 27.17 -3.70 -3.49
N GLN A 343 26.05 -4.30 -3.11
CA GLN A 343 26.06 -5.54 -2.37
C GLN A 343 26.40 -6.64 -3.37
N GLY A 344 27.46 -7.39 -3.09
CA GLY A 344 27.98 -8.44 -3.97
C GLY A 344 26.84 -9.30 -4.52
N SER A 345 27.00 -9.74 -5.78
CA SER A 345 26.10 -10.68 -6.41
C SER A 345 26.08 -11.98 -5.61
N TYR A 346 25.12 -12.11 -4.70
CA TYR A 346 24.85 -13.40 -4.07
C TYR A 346 24.31 -14.31 -5.17
N HIS A 347 25.10 -15.29 -5.57
CA HIS A 347 24.64 -16.37 -6.42
C HIS A 347 23.74 -17.27 -5.56
N TYR A 348 22.48 -16.86 -5.35
CA TYR A 348 21.53 -17.56 -4.49
C TYR A 348 21.39 -19.06 -4.85
N GLY A 349 21.57 -19.42 -6.13
CA GLY A 349 21.58 -20.81 -6.60
C GLY A 349 22.82 -21.63 -6.21
N LEU A 350 23.88 -21.01 -5.69
CA LEU A 350 25.10 -21.66 -5.20
C LEU A 350 25.14 -21.75 -3.66
N ILE A 351 24.15 -21.19 -2.97
CA ILE A 351 24.07 -21.24 -1.51
C ILE A 351 23.40 -22.56 -1.11
N ASN A 352 24.12 -23.40 -0.37
CA ASN A 352 23.55 -24.62 0.19
C ASN A 352 22.39 -24.28 1.12
N ILE A 353 21.21 -24.86 0.86
CA ILE A 353 20.03 -24.71 1.69
C ILE A 353 20.29 -25.39 3.04
N SER A 354 20.49 -24.61 4.09
CA SER A 354 20.73 -25.13 5.45
C SER A 354 19.45 -25.54 6.17
N ARG A 355 18.31 -24.95 5.78
CA ARG A 355 17.00 -25.24 6.36
C ARG A 355 15.88 -24.87 5.39
N THR A 356 14.89 -25.74 5.28
CA THR A 356 13.61 -25.43 4.64
C THR A 356 12.55 -25.19 5.71
N ILE A 357 11.89 -24.03 5.70
CA ILE A 357 10.75 -23.75 6.55
C ILE A 357 9.49 -23.82 5.69
N LYS A 358 8.65 -24.82 5.93
CA LYS A 358 7.32 -24.91 5.31
C LYS A 358 6.31 -24.24 6.23
N LEU A 359 5.57 -23.26 5.72
CA LEU A 359 4.44 -22.66 6.41
C LEU A 359 3.16 -23.32 5.88
N GLU A 360 2.38 -23.92 6.76
CA GLU A 360 1.17 -24.64 6.42
C GLU A 360 0.02 -24.14 7.30
N SER A 361 -1.11 -23.80 6.67
CA SER A 361 -2.32 -23.48 7.42
C SER A 361 -2.92 -24.77 7.96
N SER A 362 -3.19 -24.83 9.26
CA SER A 362 -3.86 -25.95 9.90
C SER A 362 -5.13 -25.51 10.61
N ALA A 363 -6.05 -26.45 10.80
CA ALA A 363 -7.34 -26.22 11.43
C ALA A 363 -7.52 -27.22 12.57
N ALA A 364 -7.93 -26.75 13.74
CA ALA A 364 -8.10 -27.59 14.94
C ALA A 364 -9.33 -27.15 15.75
N GLN A 365 -9.89 -28.06 16.53
CA GLN A 365 -10.96 -27.76 17.48
C GLN A 365 -10.34 -27.49 18.87
N VAL A 366 -10.60 -26.31 19.43
CA VAL A 366 -10.16 -25.93 20.78
C VAL A 366 -11.38 -25.48 21.56
N ASN A 367 -11.70 -26.16 22.67
CA ASN A 367 -12.90 -25.89 23.48
C ASN A 367 -14.19 -25.88 22.63
N ASN A 368 -14.37 -26.88 21.75
CA ASN A 368 -15.49 -27.00 20.79
C ASN A 368 -15.63 -25.82 19.82
N LYS A 369 -14.56 -25.05 19.60
CA LYS A 369 -14.52 -23.97 18.62
C LYS A 369 -13.50 -24.26 17.54
N GLN A 370 -13.87 -24.03 16.29
CA GLN A 370 -12.95 -24.10 15.17
C GLN A 370 -11.91 -22.98 15.30
N ARG A 371 -10.63 -23.35 15.26
CA ARG A 371 -9.49 -22.45 15.23
C ARG A 371 -8.58 -22.77 14.06
N TYR A 372 -7.88 -21.76 13.58
CA TYR A 372 -6.89 -21.84 12.51
C TYR A 372 -5.52 -21.45 13.05
N ALA A 373 -4.49 -22.10 12.55
CA ALA A 373 -3.11 -21.95 12.99
C ALA A 373 -2.17 -21.99 11.78
N ILE A 374 -0.94 -21.51 11.96
CA ILE A 374 0.16 -21.74 11.02
C ILE A 374 1.10 -22.73 11.69
N ASN A 375 1.42 -23.83 11.00
CA ASN A 375 2.25 -24.92 11.50
C ASN A 375 1.78 -25.47 12.86
N SER A 376 0.45 -25.52 13.06
CA SER A 376 -0.18 -25.98 14.31
C SER A 376 0.15 -25.14 15.55
N PHE A 377 0.81 -23.99 15.38
CA PHE A 377 0.92 -22.97 16.41
C PHE A 377 -0.30 -22.06 16.36
N LEU A 378 -1.16 -22.23 17.36
CA LEU A 378 -2.27 -21.32 17.64
C LEU A 378 -1.70 -20.00 18.15
N SER A 379 -1.47 -19.04 17.24
CA SER A 379 -1.33 -17.66 17.67
C SER A 379 -2.72 -17.14 18.05
N HIS A 380 -2.85 -16.52 19.21
CA HIS A 380 -4.06 -15.76 19.57
C HIS A 380 -4.42 -14.70 18.50
N GLN A 381 -3.45 -14.30 17.67
CA GLN A 381 -3.58 -13.34 16.56
C GLN A 381 -4.06 -13.93 15.23
N LEU A 382 -3.92 -15.24 15.01
CA LEU A 382 -4.37 -15.87 13.75
C LEU A 382 -5.90 -15.98 13.64
N THR A 383 -6.61 -15.64 14.72
CA THR A 383 -8.06 -15.45 14.71
C THR A 383 -8.50 -14.10 14.11
N LEU A 384 -7.56 -13.22 13.71
CA LEU A 384 -7.86 -11.81 13.36
C LEU A 384 -7.10 -11.28 12.12
N LEU A 385 -6.45 -12.12 11.32
CA LEU A 385 -5.95 -11.73 9.99
C LEU A 385 -7.02 -11.95 8.92
#